data_AF-A0AAW7U4L4-F1
#
_entry.id   AF-A0AAW7U4L4-F1
#
_cell.length_a   1.000
_cell.length_b   1.000
_cell.length_c   1.000
_cell.angle_alpha   90.00
_cell.angle_beta   90.00
_cell.angle_gamma   90.00
#
_symmetry.space_group_name_H-M   'P 1'
#
loop_
_entity.id
_entity.type
_entity.pdbx_description
1 polymer ?
#
loop_
_entity_poly.entity_id
_entity_poly.type
_entity_poly.pdbx_seq_one_letter_code
_entity_poly.pdbx_strand_id
1 'polypeptide(L)'
;MSKLNILLAFILTGCTTTSGIQPIEKSISKFDTAMIYKGKETILNVNENKDQEYRIFHQGASGFTPPTAIRNSAEKRAKAFCSQQNKEMKAIKERTSVPPHVLGNWPRIEIIFICVESNHANVDSYSDDKKYDQLVKLKKLLDQGVLSEQEFNKEKAKILGH
;
A
#
# COMPACT_ATOMS: atom_id res chain seq x y z
N MET A 1 28.15 55.49 13.88
CA MET A 1 26.77 55.18 13.44
C MET A 1 26.83 54.19 12.29
N SER A 2 26.41 52.93 12.51
CA SER A 2 25.73 52.10 11.51
C SER A 2 25.17 50.89 12.27
N LYS A 3 23.84 50.76 12.27
CA LYS A 3 23.10 49.75 13.04
C LYS A 3 23.16 48.42 12.29
N LEU A 4 23.77 47.40 12.90
CA LEU A 4 23.75 46.02 12.38
C LEU A 4 22.39 45.40 12.69
N ASN A 5 21.50 45.39 11.70
CA ASN A 5 20.19 44.72 11.79
C ASN A 5 20.39 43.20 11.74
N ILE A 6 20.38 42.55 12.89
CA ILE A 6 20.32 41.08 13.00
C ILE A 6 18.88 40.66 12.73
N LEU A 7 18.61 40.23 11.49
CA LEU A 7 17.35 39.61 11.10
C LEU A 7 17.32 38.18 11.65
N LEU A 8 16.64 37.98 12.78
CA LEU A 8 16.53 36.67 13.43
C LEU A 8 15.52 35.79 12.68
N ALA A 9 15.98 34.95 11.76
CA ALA A 9 15.16 33.95 11.09
C ALA A 9 14.90 32.76 12.03
N PHE A 10 13.71 32.69 12.64
CA PHE A 10 13.24 31.52 13.35
C PHE A 10 12.94 30.38 12.35
N ILE A 11 13.90 29.48 12.18
CA ILE A 11 13.69 28.25 11.42
C ILE A 11 12.82 27.32 12.28
N LEU A 12 11.52 27.25 11.98
CA LEU A 12 10.61 26.27 12.59
C LEU A 12 11.01 24.86 12.08
N THR A 13 11.89 24.19 12.81
CA THR A 13 12.23 22.79 12.55
C THR A 13 11.07 21.90 12.98
N GLY A 14 10.26 21.43 12.03
CA GLY A 14 9.28 20.37 12.29
C GLY A 14 9.97 19.01 12.36
N CYS A 15 9.70 18.23 13.41
CA CYS A 15 10.17 16.85 13.49
C CYS A 15 9.17 15.92 12.78
N THR A 16 9.64 15.15 11.80
CA THR A 16 8.90 13.99 11.28
C THR A 16 8.67 13.01 12.42
N THR A 17 7.47 12.46 12.53
CA THR A 17 7.17 11.43 13.55
C THR A 17 6.72 10.14 12.88
N THR A 18 7.27 9.02 13.34
CA THR A 18 6.83 7.69 12.95
C THR A 18 6.66 6.83 14.20
N SER A 19 5.82 5.79 14.13
CA SER A 19 5.74 4.78 15.18
C SER A 19 6.56 3.55 14.81
N GLY A 20 6.84 2.71 15.81
CA GLY A 20 7.13 1.29 15.57
C GLY A 20 5.92 0.58 14.96
N ILE A 21 6.17 -0.57 14.35
CA ILE A 21 5.11 -1.50 13.95
C ILE A 21 4.74 -2.30 15.20
N GLN A 22 3.46 -2.30 15.55
CA GLN A 22 2.96 -3.00 16.74
C GLN A 22 1.65 -3.70 16.43
N PRO A 23 1.34 -4.82 17.09
CA PRO A 23 0.01 -5.41 17.04
C PRO A 23 -1.08 -4.40 17.45
N ILE A 24 -2.26 -4.48 16.84
CA ILE A 24 -3.33 -3.50 17.11
C ILE A 24 -3.82 -3.54 18.55
N GLU A 25 -3.80 -4.70 19.20
CA GLU A 25 -4.22 -4.90 20.59
C GLU A 25 -3.22 -4.36 21.60
N LYS A 26 -1.98 -4.09 21.15
CA LYS A 26 -0.90 -3.50 21.95
C LYS A 26 -0.61 -2.05 21.58
N SER A 27 -1.43 -1.43 20.74
CA SER A 27 -1.18 -0.07 20.22
C SER A 27 -2.45 0.78 20.16
N ILE A 28 -2.28 2.08 20.40
CA ILE A 28 -3.35 3.07 20.39
C ILE A 28 -3.19 3.94 19.14
N SER A 29 -4.31 4.30 18.48
CA SER A 29 -4.25 5.20 17.33
C SER A 29 -3.80 6.59 17.74
N LYS A 30 -2.86 7.15 16.98
CA LYS A 30 -2.51 8.57 17.15
C LYS A 30 -3.62 9.52 16.70
N PHE A 31 -4.57 9.04 15.90
CA PHE A 31 -5.77 9.81 15.56
C PHE A 31 -6.80 9.81 16.69
N ASP A 32 -6.88 8.75 17.47
CA ASP A 32 -7.82 8.69 18.61
C ASP A 32 -7.36 9.63 19.73
N THR A 33 -6.04 9.71 19.96
CA THR A 33 -5.44 10.67 20.91
C THR A 33 -5.49 12.13 20.42
N ALA A 34 -5.74 12.37 19.12
CA ALA A 34 -5.88 13.72 18.61
C ALA A 34 -7.24 14.30 19.01
N MET A 35 -7.28 15.43 19.70
CA MET A 35 -8.54 16.05 20.14
C MET A 35 -9.36 16.61 18.97
N ILE A 36 -8.68 17.28 18.02
CA ILE A 36 -9.34 18.06 16.96
C ILE A 36 -9.29 17.32 15.61
N TYR A 37 -8.15 16.72 15.28
CA TYR A 37 -7.87 16.18 13.95
C TYR A 37 -8.03 14.65 13.90
N LYS A 38 -9.28 14.17 13.85
CA LYS A 38 -9.61 12.73 13.88
C LYS A 38 -9.28 11.95 12.60
N GLY A 39 -9.10 12.63 11.48
CA GLY A 39 -8.80 12.01 10.19
C GLY A 39 -9.99 11.31 9.54
N LYS A 40 -9.78 10.76 8.35
CA LYS A 40 -10.77 9.99 7.57
C LYS A 40 -10.29 8.55 7.43
N GLU A 41 -11.17 7.62 7.75
CA GLU A 41 -10.93 6.19 7.59
C GLU A 41 -11.36 5.70 6.21
N THR A 42 -10.57 4.80 5.64
CA THR A 42 -10.82 4.11 4.37
C THR A 42 -10.53 2.63 4.58
N ILE A 43 -11.54 1.78 4.36
CA ILE A 43 -11.38 0.33 4.36
C ILE A 43 -10.88 -0.08 2.98
N LEU A 44 -9.77 -0.82 2.92
CA LEU A 44 -9.16 -1.27 1.67
C LEU A 44 -9.39 -2.75 1.40
N ASN A 45 -9.35 -3.58 2.45
CA ASN A 45 -9.59 -5.02 2.37
C ASN A 45 -10.23 -5.54 3.66
N VAL A 46 -10.66 -6.81 3.61
CA VAL A 46 -11.16 -7.55 4.77
C VAL A 46 -10.12 -8.57 5.25
N ASN A 47 -10.02 -8.71 6.57
CA ASN A 47 -9.22 -9.73 7.24
C ASN A 47 -10.08 -10.98 7.51
N GLU A 48 -10.34 -11.75 6.46
CA GLU A 48 -11.26 -12.90 6.50
C GLU A 48 -10.78 -14.01 7.44
N ASN A 49 -9.46 -14.26 7.45
CA ASN A 49 -8.84 -15.32 8.24
C ASN A 49 -8.57 -14.92 9.69
N LYS A 50 -8.91 -13.69 10.09
CA LYS A 50 -8.60 -13.12 11.41
C LYS A 50 -7.09 -13.19 11.73
N ASP A 51 -6.27 -12.94 10.71
CA ASP A 51 -4.82 -12.85 10.86
C ASP A 51 -4.45 -11.70 11.82
N GLN A 52 -3.27 -11.79 12.43
CA GLN A 52 -2.78 -10.74 13.33
C GLN A 52 -2.66 -9.40 12.59
N GLU A 53 -3.42 -8.40 13.04
CA GLU A 53 -3.34 -7.05 12.52
C GLU A 53 -2.23 -6.25 13.20
N TYR A 54 -1.49 -5.50 12.39
CA TYR A 54 -0.41 -4.62 12.81
C TYR A 54 -0.74 -3.19 12.43
N ARG A 55 -0.26 -2.25 13.24
CA ARG A 55 -0.43 -0.80 13.07
C ARG A 55 0.91 -0.15 12.77
N ILE A 56 0.91 0.77 11.82
CA ILE A 56 2.01 1.71 11.59
C ILE A 56 1.47 3.13 11.39
N PHE A 57 2.16 4.12 11.96
CA PHE A 57 1.82 5.54 11.83
C PHE A 57 2.99 6.36 11.31
N HIS A 58 2.74 7.23 10.32
CA HIS A 58 3.70 8.19 9.79
C HIS A 58 3.06 9.58 9.69
N GLN A 59 3.84 10.62 9.99
CA GLN A 59 3.45 12.02 9.84
C GLN A 59 4.61 12.84 9.28
N GLY A 60 4.32 13.72 8.31
CA GLY A 60 5.28 14.67 7.78
C GLY A 60 5.70 15.74 8.78
N ALA A 61 6.91 16.27 8.60
CA ALA A 61 7.44 17.36 9.41
C ALA A 61 6.63 18.67 9.26
N SER A 62 5.97 18.87 8.11
CA SER A 62 5.24 20.08 7.78
C SER A 62 4.06 19.83 6.84
N GLY A 63 3.22 20.86 6.67
CA GLY A 63 2.09 20.89 5.75
C GLY A 63 2.43 20.69 4.28
N PHE A 64 3.68 20.93 3.89
CA PHE A 64 4.16 20.79 2.52
C PHE A 64 4.58 19.36 2.17
N THR A 65 4.58 18.44 3.15
CA THR A 65 4.97 17.06 2.88
C THR A 65 3.86 16.36 2.07
N PRO A 66 4.14 15.82 0.87
CA PRO A 66 3.10 15.19 0.07
C PRO A 66 2.47 13.98 0.81
N PRO A 67 1.12 13.89 0.89
CA PRO A 67 0.46 12.74 1.53
C PRO A 67 0.87 11.39 0.94
N THR A 68 1.13 11.34 -0.38
CA THR A 68 1.62 10.15 -1.09
C THR A 68 3.00 9.71 -0.62
N ALA A 69 3.91 10.65 -0.33
CA ALA A 69 5.23 10.34 0.21
C ALA A 69 5.13 9.73 1.62
N ILE A 70 4.22 10.24 2.44
CA ILE A 70 3.95 9.70 3.79
C ILE A 70 3.37 8.29 3.70
N ARG A 71 2.38 8.07 2.82
CA ARG A 71 1.82 6.73 2.54
C ARG A 71 2.91 5.76 2.08
N ASN A 72 3.68 6.11 1.06
CA ASN A 72 4.73 5.25 0.51
C ASN A 72 5.78 4.90 1.57
N SER A 73 6.12 5.84 2.45
CA SER A 73 7.04 5.62 3.56
C SER A 73 6.50 4.60 4.57
N ALA A 74 5.23 4.71 4.96
CA ALA A 74 4.59 3.76 5.88
C ALA A 74 4.45 2.37 5.23
N GLU A 75 3.99 2.33 3.98
CA GLU A 75 3.80 1.10 3.21
C GLU A 75 5.13 0.37 2.99
N LYS A 76 6.21 1.08 2.67
CA LYS A 76 7.56 0.48 2.53
C LYS A 76 8.00 -0.22 3.81
N ARG A 77 7.77 0.38 4.98
CA ARG A 77 8.12 -0.23 6.27
C ARG A 77 7.24 -1.42 6.60
N ALA A 78 5.94 -1.34 6.34
CA ALA A 78 5.02 -2.45 6.53
C ALA A 78 5.36 -3.65 5.62
N LYS A 79 5.67 -3.39 4.35
CA LYS A 79 6.17 -4.41 3.41
C LYS A 79 7.44 -5.07 3.91
N ALA A 80 8.44 -4.29 4.29
CA ALA A 80 9.70 -4.83 4.83
C ALA A 80 9.47 -5.71 6.07
N PHE A 81 8.54 -5.33 6.96
CA PHE A 81 8.19 -6.12 8.14
C PHE A 81 7.54 -7.48 7.80
N CYS A 82 6.66 -7.54 6.80
CA CYS A 82 6.10 -8.81 6.35
C CYS A 82 7.12 -9.65 5.58
N SER A 83 7.96 -9.03 4.76
CA SER A 83 9.00 -9.74 4.00
C SER A 83 10.04 -10.42 4.90
N GLN A 84 10.33 -9.85 6.08
CA GLN A 84 11.18 -10.53 7.10
C GLN A 84 10.58 -11.86 7.60
N GLN A 85 9.28 -12.08 7.39
CA GLN A 85 8.56 -13.29 7.74
C GLN A 85 8.24 -14.16 6.51
N ASN A 86 8.86 -13.88 5.34
CA ASN A 86 8.55 -14.51 4.04
C ASN A 86 7.07 -14.34 3.62
N LYS A 87 6.46 -13.22 4.01
CA LYS A 87 5.06 -12.91 3.76
C LYS A 87 4.89 -11.62 2.97
N GLU A 88 3.73 -11.46 2.37
CA GLU A 88 3.30 -10.24 1.71
C GLU A 88 2.46 -9.37 2.63
N MET A 89 2.63 -8.06 2.53
CA MET A 89 1.81 -7.09 3.24
C MET A 89 0.48 -6.92 2.51
N LYS A 90 -0.63 -7.08 3.23
CA LYS A 90 -1.97 -6.72 2.78
C LYS A 90 -2.53 -5.63 3.68
N ALA A 91 -2.74 -4.44 3.12
CA ALA A 91 -3.37 -3.33 3.84
C ALA A 91 -4.87 -3.63 4.06
N ILE A 92 -5.34 -3.52 5.30
CA ILE A 92 -6.74 -3.75 5.68
C ILE A 92 -7.51 -2.43 5.71
N LYS A 93 -6.98 -1.44 6.42
CA LYS A 93 -7.59 -0.11 6.51
C LYS A 93 -6.55 0.96 6.72
N GLU A 94 -6.94 2.17 6.35
CA GLU A 94 -6.12 3.36 6.53
C GLU A 94 -6.91 4.46 7.19
N ARG A 95 -6.22 5.27 7.99
CA ARG A 95 -6.75 6.53 8.47
C ARG A 95 -5.79 7.64 8.10
N THR A 96 -6.31 8.66 7.41
CA THR A 96 -5.51 9.76 6.87
C THR A 96 -5.97 11.11 7.42
N SER A 97 -5.06 12.05 7.61
CA SER A 97 -5.43 13.44 7.93
C SER A 97 -6.20 14.07 6.77
N VAL A 98 -7.22 14.88 7.09
CA VAL A 98 -8.00 15.65 6.11
C VAL A 98 -7.44 17.08 6.05
N PRO A 99 -7.34 17.70 4.85
CA PRO A 99 -6.97 19.11 4.71
C PRO A 99 -7.91 20.06 5.48
N PRO A 100 -7.48 21.29 5.82
CA PRO A 100 -6.21 21.92 5.43
C PRO A 100 -5.02 21.51 6.32
N HIS A 101 -3.87 21.26 5.72
CA HIS A 101 -2.66 20.81 6.42
C HIS A 101 -1.82 21.96 6.98
N VAL A 102 -2.43 22.74 7.86
CA VAL A 102 -1.85 23.94 8.47
C VAL A 102 -1.92 23.83 9.99
N LEU A 103 -1.16 24.69 10.69
CA LEU A 103 -1.25 24.87 12.15
C LEU A 103 -1.15 23.54 12.95
N GLY A 104 -0.27 22.63 12.53
CA GLY A 104 -0.06 21.34 13.21
C GLY A 104 -0.95 20.19 12.74
N ASN A 105 -1.90 20.42 11.81
CA ASN A 105 -2.59 19.35 11.09
C ASN A 105 -1.73 18.76 9.96
N TRP A 106 -0.50 18.37 10.28
CA TRP A 106 0.44 17.89 9.25
C TRP A 106 -0.05 16.59 8.60
N PRO A 107 0.25 16.39 7.30
CA PRO A 107 -0.12 15.19 6.58
C PRO A 107 0.35 13.94 7.33
N ARG A 108 -0.58 13.05 7.63
CA ARG A 108 -0.31 11.82 8.37
C ARG A 108 -1.21 10.67 7.95
N ILE A 109 -0.70 9.47 8.14
CA ILE A 109 -1.38 8.22 7.83
C ILE A 109 -1.14 7.21 8.96
N GLU A 110 -2.17 6.44 9.23
CA GLU A 110 -2.10 5.19 9.95
C GLU A 110 -2.55 4.09 9.01
N ILE A 111 -1.76 3.03 8.90
CA ILE A 111 -2.11 1.84 8.12
C ILE A 111 -2.25 0.69 9.11
N ILE A 112 -3.39 0.00 9.04
CA ILE A 112 -3.57 -1.31 9.66
C ILE A 112 -3.48 -2.36 8.56
N PHE A 113 -2.62 -3.34 8.77
CA PHE A 113 -2.25 -4.33 7.77
C PHE A 113 -2.03 -5.70 8.41
N ILE A 114 -2.07 -6.74 7.59
CA ILE A 114 -1.72 -8.11 7.95
C ILE A 114 -0.57 -8.59 7.06
N CYS A 115 0.13 -9.62 7.53
CA CYS A 115 1.11 -10.35 6.73
C CYS A 115 0.47 -11.67 6.28
N VAL A 116 0.22 -11.80 4.99
CA VAL A 116 -0.37 -12.99 4.36
C VAL A 116 0.71 -13.80 3.67
N GLU A 117 0.49 -15.10 3.49
CA GLU A 117 1.38 -15.91 2.66
C GLU A 117 1.50 -15.27 1.27
N SER A 118 2.73 -15.15 0.80
CA SER A 118 2.97 -14.85 -0.61
C SER A 118 2.33 -15.97 -1.41
N ASN A 119 1.31 -15.66 -2.21
CA ASN A 119 0.90 -16.55 -3.31
C ASN A 119 1.94 -16.48 -4.43
N HIS A 120 3.22 -16.65 -4.09
CA HIS A 120 4.24 -17.08 -5.02
C HIS A 120 4.13 -18.61 -5.10
N ALA A 121 3.02 -19.09 -5.68
CA ALA A 121 3.09 -20.34 -6.42
C ALA A 121 4.27 -20.19 -7.38
N ASN A 122 5.19 -21.15 -7.34
CA ASN A 122 6.46 -21.19 -8.07
C ASN A 122 6.43 -20.37 -9.37
N VAL A 123 7.36 -19.44 -9.52
CA VAL A 123 7.48 -18.55 -10.69
C VAL A 123 7.71 -19.35 -12.00
N ASP A 124 8.06 -20.63 -11.91
CA ASP A 124 8.10 -21.54 -13.05
C ASP A 124 6.70 -22.03 -13.51
N SER A 125 5.69 -22.04 -12.64
CA SER A 125 4.29 -22.37 -12.99
C SER A 125 3.47 -21.14 -13.43
N TYR A 126 3.89 -19.92 -13.11
CA TYR A 126 3.12 -18.70 -13.46
C TYR A 126 3.15 -18.38 -14.96
N SER A 127 4.22 -18.77 -15.67
CA SER A 127 4.27 -18.72 -17.14
C SER A 127 3.26 -19.70 -17.75
N ASP A 128 3.18 -20.91 -17.22
CA ASP A 128 2.36 -21.97 -17.78
C ASP A 128 0.87 -21.77 -17.46
N ASP A 129 0.52 -21.31 -16.26
CA ASP A 129 -0.88 -20.95 -15.92
C ASP A 129 -1.43 -19.88 -16.86
N LYS A 130 -0.63 -18.87 -17.23
CA LYS A 130 -1.05 -17.88 -18.23
C LYS A 130 -1.23 -18.47 -19.62
N LYS A 131 -0.36 -19.40 -20.04
CA LYS A 131 -0.51 -20.10 -21.33
C LYS A 131 -1.79 -20.93 -21.34
N TYR A 132 -2.08 -21.67 -20.26
CA TYR A 132 -3.28 -22.49 -20.15
C TYR A 132 -4.56 -21.64 -20.06
N ASP A 133 -4.54 -20.52 -19.34
CA ASP A 133 -5.64 -19.55 -19.33
C ASP A 133 -5.92 -18.96 -20.71
N GLN A 134 -4.87 -18.67 -21.49
CA GLN A 134 -5.01 -18.22 -22.88
C GLN A 134 -5.63 -19.31 -23.76
N LEU A 135 -5.25 -20.58 -23.58
CA LEU A 135 -5.83 -21.71 -24.32
C LEU A 135 -7.32 -21.93 -23.99
N VAL A 136 -7.73 -21.76 -22.74
CA VAL A 136 -9.15 -21.85 -22.34
C VAL A 136 -9.98 -20.75 -23.01
N LYS A 137 -9.49 -19.51 -23.02
CA LYS A 137 -10.15 -18.39 -23.71
C LYS A 137 -10.22 -18.63 -25.22
N LEU A 138 -9.14 -19.12 -25.81
CA LEU A 138 -9.08 -19.43 -27.24
C LEU A 138 -10.09 -20.53 -27.63
N LYS A 139 -10.22 -21.58 -26.80
CA LYS A 139 -11.21 -22.65 -27.02
C LYS A 139 -12.64 -22.13 -26.92
N LYS A 140 -12.91 -21.23 -25.98
CA LYS A 140 -14.21 -20.57 -25.85
C LYS A 140 -14.59 -19.78 -27.11
N LEU A 141 -13.64 -19.08 -27.73
CA LEU A 141 -13.88 -18.35 -28.97
C LEU A 141 -14.22 -19.28 -30.15
N LEU A 142 -13.57 -20.44 -30.24
CA LEU A 142 -13.91 -21.49 -31.21
C LEU A 142 -15.33 -22.04 -30.96
N ASP A 143 -15.67 -22.35 -29.71
CA ASP A 143 -16.98 -22.88 -29.33
C ASP A 143 -18.11 -21.90 -29.55
N GLN A 144 -17.81 -20.60 -29.46
CA GLN A 144 -18.74 -19.52 -29.77
C GLN A 144 -18.83 -19.23 -31.29
N GLY A 145 -18.09 -19.95 -32.13
CA GLY A 145 -18.05 -19.74 -33.58
C GLY A 145 -17.41 -18.40 -34.00
N VAL A 146 -16.70 -17.73 -33.08
CA VAL A 146 -16.01 -16.45 -33.33
C VAL A 146 -14.74 -16.67 -34.15
N LEU A 147 -14.11 -17.84 -33.99
CA LEU A 147 -12.92 -18.25 -34.74
C LEU A 147 -13.17 -19.56 -35.48
N SER A 148 -12.53 -19.70 -36.65
CA SER A 148 -12.47 -20.97 -37.36
C SER A 148 -11.48 -21.94 -36.72
N GLU A 149 -11.61 -23.23 -37.02
CA GLU A 149 -10.71 -24.27 -36.52
C GLU A 149 -9.25 -24.05 -36.96
N GLN A 150 -9.06 -23.51 -38.17
CA GLN A 150 -7.73 -23.17 -38.69
C GLN A 150 -7.07 -22.03 -37.88
N GLU A 151 -7.83 -21.00 -37.52
CA GLU A 151 -7.35 -19.88 -36.69
C GLU A 151 -7.04 -20.33 -35.26
N PHE A 152 -7.91 -21.16 -34.69
CA PHE A 152 -7.70 -21.78 -33.38
C PHE A 152 -6.38 -22.55 -33.34
N ASN A 153 -6.13 -23.42 -34.33
CA ASN A 153 -4.91 -24.23 -34.36
C ASN A 153 -3.64 -23.40 -34.53
N LYS A 154 -3.70 -22.32 -35.34
CA LYS A 154 -2.58 -21.40 -35.55
C LYS A 154 -2.22 -20.64 -34.27
N GLU A 155 -3.20 -20.13 -33.54
CA GLU A 155 -2.96 -19.40 -32.28
C GLU A 155 -2.55 -20.33 -31.14
N LYS A 156 -3.12 -21.54 -31.09
CA LYS A 156 -2.72 -22.58 -30.13
C LYS A 156 -1.23 -22.94 -30.25
N ALA A 157 -0.72 -23.11 -31.47
CA ALA A 157 0.70 -23.43 -31.70
C ALA A 157 1.63 -22.32 -31.17
N LYS A 158 1.29 -21.05 -31.42
CA LYS A 158 2.04 -19.89 -30.90
C LYS A 158 2.09 -19.85 -29.38
N ILE A 159 0.97 -20.17 -28.71
CA ILE A 159 0.89 -20.18 -27.23
C ILE A 159 1.74 -21.32 -26.65
N LEU A 160 1.82 -22.46 -27.33
CA LEU A 160 2.60 -23.62 -26.91
C LEU A 160 4.09 -23.52 -27.29
N GLY A 161 4.49 -22.55 -28.12
CA GLY A 161 5.89 -22.34 -28.52
C GLY A 161 6.41 -23.38 -29.52
N HIS A 162 5.53 -23.94 -30.34
CA HIS A 162 5.84 -24.89 -31.43
C HIS A 162 5.70 -24.25 -32.82
#